data_AF-F2IA54-F1
#
_entry.id   AF-F2IA54-F1
#
_cell.length_a   1.000
_cell.length_b   1.000
_cell.length_c   1.000
_cell.angle_alpha   90.00
_cell.angle_beta   90.00
_cell.angle_gamma   90.00
#
_symmetry.space_group_name_H-M   'P 1'
#
loop_
_entity.id
_entity.type
_entity.pdbx_description
1 polymer ?
#
loop_
_entity_poly.entity_id
_entity_poly.type
_entity_poly.pdbx_seq_one_letter_code
_entity_poly.pdbx_strand_id
1 'polypeptide(L)'
;MIRDFENIDYLKSGNARQRSAYEILTKYEIITLLKAFNPILVGTIPINIDLETSDLDIICKYSDKNSFIELMKGLFGNKEGFLVGKRSEYDAIVCHFWLDGFEIEIFAQDIPTKHQNGYRHMLIEYKLLVEKGESFRLKIIELKKQGHKTEPAFGIALELKGDPYKELVELFLMDERRQLILAELKKQCEEKQIYEFDYYWEIWGVMWYPWFMEFYSGASLSFTANDISSEDLNYFVETGELELIKVYERHEMIDEFDRVRFRLKTRI
;
A
#
# COMPACT_ATOMS: atom_id res chain seq x y z
N MET A 1 6.43 9.47 9.33
CA MET A 1 6.61 8.22 10.11
C MET A 1 5.51 7.27 9.66
N ILE A 2 5.86 6.10 9.12
CA ILE A 2 4.88 5.11 8.65
C ILE A 2 4.18 4.53 9.88
N ARG A 3 2.84 4.54 9.90
CA ARG A 3 2.05 3.96 10.98
C ARG A 3 2.12 2.43 10.87
N ASP A 4 2.40 1.77 11.99
CA ASP A 4 2.31 0.31 12.08
C ASP A 4 0.84 -0.10 12.23
N PHE A 5 0.31 -0.79 11.23
CA PHE A 5 -1.07 -1.28 11.19
C PHE A 5 -1.20 -2.75 11.64
N GLU A 6 -0.11 -3.43 11.96
CA GLU A 6 -0.12 -4.85 12.37
C GLU A 6 -0.57 -5.04 13.82
N ASN A 7 -0.64 -3.96 14.60
CA ASN A 7 -1.21 -3.94 15.93
C ASN A 7 -2.27 -2.83 16.01
N ILE A 8 -3.15 -2.89 17.00
CA ILE A 8 -4.26 -1.94 17.15
C ILE A 8 -3.95 -0.76 18.09
N ASP A 9 -2.73 -0.66 18.63
CA ASP A 9 -2.41 0.32 19.68
C ASP A 9 -2.53 1.78 19.22
N TYR A 10 -2.34 2.03 17.92
CA TYR A 10 -2.52 3.36 17.34
C TYR A 10 -3.95 3.90 17.49
N LEU A 11 -4.95 3.03 17.72
CA LEU A 11 -6.33 3.43 17.95
C LEU A 11 -6.54 4.10 19.32
N LYS A 12 -5.69 3.82 20.32
CA LYS A 12 -5.80 4.38 21.69
C LYS A 12 -5.79 5.90 21.71
N SER A 13 -5.04 6.52 20.80
CA SER A 13 -4.91 7.97 20.67
C SER A 13 -5.70 8.53 19.48
N GLY A 14 -6.52 7.70 18.83
CA GLY A 14 -7.34 8.06 17.68
C GLY A 14 -8.57 8.89 18.02
N ASN A 15 -9.46 9.04 17.05
CA ASN A 15 -10.78 9.66 17.22
C ASN A 15 -11.67 8.84 18.20
N ALA A 16 -12.87 9.34 18.51
CA ALA A 16 -13.79 8.65 19.43
C ALA A 16 -14.12 7.21 18.98
N ARG A 17 -14.41 7.01 17.69
CA ARG A 17 -14.73 5.68 17.14
C ARG A 17 -13.53 4.73 17.16
N GLN A 18 -12.34 5.21 16.86
CA GLN A 18 -11.09 4.45 16.95
C GLN A 18 -10.85 3.97 18.38
N ARG A 19 -11.04 4.84 19.39
CA ARG A 19 -10.92 4.44 20.79
C ARG A 19 -11.97 3.40 21.19
N SER A 20 -13.22 3.57 20.77
CA SER A 20 -14.26 2.56 21.00
C SER A 20 -13.96 1.23 20.31
N ALA A 21 -13.42 1.26 19.09
CA ALA A 21 -12.96 0.07 18.38
C ALA A 21 -11.84 -0.64 19.16
N TYR A 22 -10.86 0.10 19.67
CA TYR A 22 -9.79 -0.44 20.52
C TYR A 22 -10.35 -1.11 21.78
N GLU A 23 -11.30 -0.47 22.45
CA GLU A 23 -11.95 -0.99 23.66
C GLU A 23 -12.68 -2.31 23.38
N ILE A 24 -13.45 -2.40 22.30
CA ILE A 24 -14.20 -3.61 21.93
C ILE A 24 -13.25 -4.73 21.51
N LEU A 25 -12.28 -4.45 20.64
CA LEU A 25 -11.32 -5.46 20.18
C LEU A 25 -10.49 -6.02 21.34
N THR A 26 -10.19 -5.19 22.35
CA THR A 26 -9.46 -5.61 23.56
C THR A 26 -10.37 -6.37 24.52
N LYS A 27 -11.58 -5.86 24.81
CA LYS A 27 -12.56 -6.47 25.74
C LYS A 27 -12.94 -7.89 25.34
N TYR A 28 -13.09 -8.14 24.03
CA TYR A 28 -13.43 -9.46 23.49
C TYR A 28 -12.21 -10.24 22.99
N GLU A 29 -11.00 -9.72 23.20
CA GLU A 29 -9.73 -10.36 22.82
C GLU A 29 -9.65 -10.80 21.35
N ILE A 30 -10.33 -10.08 20.43
CA ILE A 30 -10.54 -10.53 19.04
C ILE A 30 -9.21 -10.79 18.33
N ILE A 31 -8.25 -9.86 18.42
CA ILE A 31 -6.93 -9.99 17.80
C ILE A 31 -6.15 -11.18 18.40
N THR A 32 -6.29 -11.41 19.72
CA THR A 32 -5.62 -12.53 20.40
C THR A 32 -6.22 -13.87 19.96
N LEU A 33 -7.54 -13.99 19.91
CA LEU A 33 -8.25 -15.19 19.47
C LEU A 33 -7.91 -15.56 18.02
N LEU A 34 -7.69 -14.55 17.17
CA LEU A 34 -7.38 -14.74 15.76
C LEU A 34 -5.87 -14.84 15.47
N LYS A 35 -4.99 -14.71 16.46
CA LYS A 35 -3.53 -14.56 16.28
C LYS A 35 -2.89 -15.61 15.37
N ALA A 36 -3.37 -16.86 15.42
CA ALA A 36 -2.88 -17.95 14.58
C ALA A 36 -3.09 -17.73 13.06
N PHE A 37 -3.96 -16.78 12.69
CA PHE A 37 -4.30 -16.43 11.31
C PHE A 37 -3.73 -15.06 10.89
N ASN A 38 -2.78 -14.50 11.65
CA ASN A 38 -2.12 -13.22 11.36
C ASN A 38 -3.11 -12.06 11.13
N PRO A 39 -4.02 -11.78 12.08
CA PRO A 39 -5.13 -10.85 11.87
C PRO A 39 -4.62 -9.41 11.71
N ILE A 40 -5.21 -8.67 10.78
CA ILE A 40 -4.96 -7.23 10.62
C ILE A 40 -6.30 -6.50 10.53
N LEU A 41 -6.48 -5.47 11.34
CA LEU A 41 -7.61 -4.56 11.22
C LEU A 41 -7.39 -3.65 10.00
N VAL A 42 -8.34 -3.68 9.07
CA VAL A 42 -8.29 -2.90 7.82
C VAL A 42 -9.52 -1.99 7.69
N GLY A 43 -9.63 -1.31 6.55
CA GLY A 43 -10.76 -0.46 6.25
C GLY A 43 -10.62 0.93 6.84
N THR A 44 -11.77 1.57 7.08
CA THR A 44 -11.82 3.04 7.17
C THR A 44 -11.56 3.60 8.57
N ILE A 45 -11.82 2.80 9.61
CA ILE A 45 -11.53 3.14 11.01
C ILE A 45 -10.02 3.28 11.25
N PRO A 46 -9.15 2.33 10.84
CA PRO A 46 -7.69 2.47 10.96
C PRO A 46 -7.11 3.80 10.48
N ILE A 47 -7.66 4.33 9.38
CA ILE A 47 -7.16 5.50 8.65
C ILE A 47 -8.01 6.76 8.88
N ASN A 48 -8.90 6.76 9.88
CA ASN A 48 -9.65 7.93 10.34
C ASN A 48 -10.48 8.58 9.21
N ILE A 49 -11.14 7.77 8.38
CA ILE A 49 -12.15 8.22 7.42
C ILE A 49 -13.45 7.41 7.59
N ASP A 50 -13.64 6.85 8.77
CA ASP A 50 -14.84 6.14 9.18
C ASP A 50 -16.06 7.05 9.28
N LEU A 51 -17.23 6.42 9.18
CA LEU A 51 -18.53 7.01 9.51
C LEU A 51 -19.11 6.29 10.73
N GLU A 52 -20.20 6.81 11.29
CA GLU A 52 -20.90 6.19 12.43
C GLU A 52 -21.42 4.77 12.14
N THR A 53 -21.58 4.44 10.86
CA THR A 53 -22.02 3.13 10.37
C THR A 53 -20.87 2.21 9.94
N SER A 54 -19.60 2.64 10.09
CA SER A 54 -18.45 1.82 9.68
C SER A 54 -18.25 0.61 10.59
N ASP A 55 -18.15 -0.55 9.97
CA ASP A 55 -17.78 -1.84 10.55
C ASP A 55 -16.30 -1.92 10.95
N LEU A 56 -15.96 -3.00 11.66
CA LEU A 56 -14.59 -3.41 11.95
C LEU A 56 -14.20 -4.60 11.07
N ASP A 57 -13.49 -4.30 9.98
CA ASP A 57 -12.98 -5.29 9.05
C ASP A 57 -11.65 -5.89 9.54
N ILE A 58 -11.60 -7.20 9.72
CA ILE A 58 -10.39 -7.93 10.10
C ILE A 58 -10.07 -8.95 9.02
N ILE A 59 -8.91 -8.81 8.40
CA ILE A 59 -8.41 -9.82 7.46
C ILE A 59 -7.56 -10.87 8.17
N CYS A 60 -7.69 -12.11 7.72
CA CYS A 60 -6.99 -13.29 8.24
C CYS A 60 -6.42 -14.12 7.10
N LYS A 61 -5.38 -14.90 7.38
CA LYS A 61 -4.88 -15.96 6.50
C LYS A 61 -5.25 -17.32 7.08
N TYR A 62 -6.07 -18.11 6.38
CA TYR A 62 -6.24 -19.53 6.72
C TYR A 62 -5.24 -20.39 5.93
N SER A 63 -4.86 -21.55 6.49
CA SER A 63 -4.20 -22.62 5.73
C SER A 63 -5.14 -23.81 5.48
N ASP A 64 -6.16 -23.98 6.33
CA ASP A 64 -7.23 -24.96 6.15
C ASP A 64 -8.59 -24.29 6.34
N LYS A 65 -9.39 -24.29 5.28
CA LYS A 65 -10.68 -23.60 5.21
C LYS A 65 -11.70 -24.15 6.21
N ASN A 66 -11.74 -25.47 6.38
CA ASN A 66 -12.73 -26.12 7.26
C ASN A 66 -12.42 -25.86 8.73
N SER A 67 -11.15 -25.96 9.12
CA SER A 67 -10.67 -25.66 10.47
C SER A 67 -10.94 -24.21 10.85
N PHE A 68 -10.76 -23.28 9.90
CA PHE A 68 -11.10 -21.87 10.12
C PHE A 68 -12.61 -21.68 10.37
N ILE A 69 -13.49 -22.28 9.55
CA ILE A 69 -14.94 -22.20 9.73
C ILE A 69 -15.38 -22.76 11.08
N GLU A 70 -14.89 -23.95 11.45
CA GLU A 70 -15.27 -24.58 12.71
C GLU A 70 -14.79 -23.77 13.92
N LEU A 71 -13.61 -23.16 13.83
CA LEU A 71 -13.13 -22.23 14.85
C LEU A 71 -14.02 -20.99 14.95
N MET A 72 -14.40 -20.36 13.82
CA MET A 72 -15.28 -19.17 13.84
C MET A 72 -16.63 -19.49 14.48
N LYS A 73 -17.23 -20.64 14.16
CA LYS A 73 -18.46 -21.12 14.81
C LYS A 73 -18.27 -21.34 16.30
N GLY A 74 -17.16 -21.95 16.71
CA GLY A 74 -16.85 -22.19 18.13
C GLY A 74 -16.65 -20.89 18.93
N LEU A 75 -15.96 -19.90 18.35
CA LEU A 75 -15.65 -18.63 19.02
C LEU A 75 -16.85 -17.67 19.02
N PHE A 76 -17.53 -17.54 17.88
CA PHE A 76 -18.48 -16.46 17.65
C PHE A 76 -19.90 -16.93 17.32
N GLY A 77 -20.15 -18.24 17.23
CA GLY A 77 -21.44 -18.80 16.82
C GLY A 77 -22.64 -18.40 17.69
N ASN A 78 -22.40 -18.05 18.95
CA ASN A 78 -23.42 -17.58 19.89
C ASN A 78 -23.53 -16.05 19.96
N LYS A 79 -22.80 -15.31 19.11
CA LYS A 79 -22.88 -13.85 19.04
C LYS A 79 -24.08 -13.42 18.21
N GLU A 80 -24.57 -12.23 18.52
CA GLU A 80 -25.69 -11.64 17.80
C GLU A 80 -25.35 -11.49 16.31
N GLY A 81 -26.30 -11.88 15.45
CA GLY A 81 -26.13 -11.78 14.00
C GLY A 81 -25.01 -12.64 13.42
N PHE A 82 -24.51 -13.65 14.14
CA PHE A 82 -23.44 -14.50 13.61
C PHE A 82 -23.86 -15.22 12.33
N LEU A 83 -23.10 -14.99 11.25
CA LEU A 83 -23.18 -15.75 10.01
C LEU A 83 -21.77 -16.01 9.48
N VAL A 84 -21.57 -17.20 8.92
CA VAL A 84 -20.34 -17.59 8.25
C VAL A 84 -20.65 -18.16 6.87
N GLY A 85 -19.97 -17.66 5.85
CA GLY A 85 -20.25 -17.97 4.45
C GLY A 85 -19.00 -17.99 3.59
N LYS A 86 -19.14 -18.54 2.38
CA LYS A 86 -18.10 -18.51 1.35
C LYS A 86 -18.31 -17.31 0.44
N ARG A 87 -17.22 -16.67 0.07
CA ARG A 87 -17.18 -15.60 -0.92
C ARG A 87 -16.37 -16.06 -2.13
N SER A 88 -17.07 -16.72 -3.06
CA SER A 88 -16.48 -17.49 -4.16
C SER A 88 -15.55 -16.67 -5.06
N GLU A 89 -15.86 -15.39 -5.26
CA GLU A 89 -15.06 -14.47 -6.10
C GLU A 89 -13.61 -14.30 -5.61
N TYR A 90 -13.35 -14.55 -4.32
CA TYR A 90 -12.03 -14.43 -3.70
C TYR A 90 -11.54 -15.75 -3.08
N ASP A 91 -12.25 -16.85 -3.33
CA ASP A 91 -12.10 -18.12 -2.60
C ASP A 91 -12.08 -17.96 -1.06
N ALA A 92 -12.75 -16.94 -0.53
CA ALA A 92 -12.62 -16.53 0.86
C ALA A 92 -13.74 -17.09 1.75
N ILE A 93 -13.50 -17.07 3.07
CA ILE A 93 -14.51 -17.21 4.11
C ILE A 93 -14.78 -15.84 4.71
N VAL A 94 -16.06 -15.50 4.86
CA VAL A 94 -16.49 -14.28 5.52
C VAL A 94 -17.36 -14.66 6.70
N CYS A 95 -17.08 -14.07 7.84
CA CYS A 95 -17.81 -14.25 9.08
C CYS A 95 -18.20 -12.87 9.60
N HIS A 96 -19.49 -12.64 9.87
CA HIS A 96 -19.94 -11.41 10.51
C HIS A 96 -20.72 -11.68 11.78
N PHE A 97 -20.64 -10.76 12.73
CA PHE A 97 -21.39 -10.77 13.99
C PHE A 97 -21.33 -9.39 14.64
N TRP A 98 -22.17 -9.16 15.64
CA TRP A 98 -22.26 -7.89 16.35
C TRP A 98 -21.66 -7.97 17.76
N LEU A 99 -20.95 -6.91 18.15
CA LEU A 99 -20.43 -6.69 19.50
C LEU A 99 -20.59 -5.23 19.90
N ASP A 100 -21.32 -4.97 20.99
CA ASP A 100 -21.45 -3.63 21.61
C ASP A 100 -21.70 -2.48 20.60
N GLY A 101 -22.54 -2.72 19.61
CA GLY A 101 -22.92 -1.73 18.58
C GLY A 101 -21.98 -1.64 17.38
N PHE A 102 -20.93 -2.48 17.30
CA PHE A 102 -20.12 -2.66 16.11
C PHE A 102 -20.49 -3.95 15.39
N GLU A 103 -20.62 -3.85 14.07
CA GLU A 103 -20.51 -4.98 13.18
C GLU A 103 -19.02 -5.34 13.03
N ILE A 104 -18.70 -6.61 13.25
CA ILE A 104 -17.36 -7.16 13.01
C ILE A 104 -17.46 -8.03 11.77
N GLU A 105 -16.66 -7.74 10.74
CA GLU A 105 -16.46 -8.63 9.59
C GLU A 105 -15.06 -9.24 9.67
N ILE A 106 -14.99 -10.58 9.66
CA ILE A 106 -13.74 -11.32 9.52
C ILE A 106 -13.70 -11.92 8.12
N PHE A 107 -12.74 -11.47 7.32
CA PHE A 107 -12.47 -11.96 5.97
C PHE A 107 -11.19 -12.82 5.97
N ALA A 108 -11.27 -14.06 5.50
CA ALA A 108 -10.11 -14.95 5.48
C ALA A 108 -9.92 -15.65 4.13
N GLN A 109 -8.66 -15.72 3.67
CA GLN A 109 -8.23 -16.40 2.44
C GLN A 109 -6.85 -17.05 2.63
N ASP A 110 -6.43 -17.94 1.74
CA ASP A 110 -5.06 -18.52 1.76
C ASP A 110 -4.03 -17.58 1.10
N ILE A 111 -4.04 -16.31 1.53
CA ILE A 111 -3.08 -15.29 1.10
C ILE A 111 -2.55 -14.59 2.36
N PRO A 112 -1.22 -14.40 2.52
CA PRO A 112 -0.67 -13.61 3.61
C PRO A 112 -1.39 -12.27 3.76
N THR A 113 -1.78 -11.91 4.99
CA THR A 113 -2.65 -10.74 5.25
C THR A 113 -2.08 -9.43 4.67
N LYS A 114 -0.76 -9.25 4.69
CA LYS A 114 -0.09 -8.09 4.06
C LYS A 114 -0.20 -8.03 2.54
N HIS A 115 -0.50 -9.15 1.87
CA HIS A 115 -0.66 -9.21 0.42
C HIS A 115 -2.12 -9.16 -0.02
N GLN A 116 -3.06 -9.10 0.93
CA GLN A 116 -4.48 -9.03 0.62
C GLN A 116 -4.90 -7.61 0.22
N ASN A 117 -5.86 -7.50 -0.69
CA ASN A 117 -6.29 -6.22 -1.25
C ASN A 117 -6.80 -5.24 -0.18
N GLY A 118 -7.53 -5.71 0.84
CA GLY A 118 -8.02 -4.84 1.91
C GLY A 118 -6.90 -4.10 2.66
N TYR A 119 -5.77 -4.77 2.91
CA TYR A 119 -4.60 -4.13 3.54
C TYR A 119 -3.89 -3.19 2.57
N ARG A 120 -3.66 -3.64 1.34
CA ARG A 120 -2.98 -2.86 0.30
C ARG A 120 -3.72 -1.56 -0.01
N HIS A 121 -5.04 -1.64 -0.21
CA HIS A 121 -5.88 -0.48 -0.46
C HIS A 121 -5.80 0.54 0.68
N MET A 122 -5.98 0.07 1.92
CA MET A 122 -5.89 0.93 3.10
C MET A 122 -4.54 1.65 3.22
N LEU A 123 -3.42 1.00 2.86
CA LEU A 123 -2.10 1.64 2.91
C LEU A 123 -1.97 2.78 1.89
N ILE A 124 -2.50 2.62 0.67
CA ILE A 124 -2.50 3.67 -0.36
C ILE A 124 -3.34 4.84 0.11
N GLU A 125 -4.56 4.54 0.58
CA GLU A 125 -5.50 5.52 1.10
C GLU A 125 -4.84 6.30 2.23
N TYR A 126 -4.24 5.61 3.20
CA TYR A 126 -3.50 6.27 4.28
C TYR A 126 -2.37 7.16 3.78
N LYS A 127 -1.57 6.69 2.82
CA LYS A 127 -0.46 7.47 2.24
C LYS A 127 -0.98 8.75 1.59
N LEU A 128 -2.04 8.66 0.79
CA LEU A 128 -2.68 9.81 0.15
C LEU A 128 -3.26 10.78 1.18
N LEU A 129 -3.89 10.28 2.24
CA LEU A 129 -4.41 11.11 3.34
C LEU A 129 -3.28 11.86 4.06
N VAL A 130 -2.14 11.22 4.29
CA VAL A 130 -0.96 11.86 4.91
C VAL A 130 -0.34 12.90 3.97
N GLU A 131 -0.20 12.58 2.69
CA GLU A 131 0.41 13.47 1.68
C GLU A 131 -0.44 14.73 1.43
N LYS A 132 -1.75 14.56 1.24
CA LYS A 132 -2.68 15.66 0.92
C LYS A 132 -3.17 16.40 2.16
N GLY A 133 -2.96 15.82 3.35
CA GLY A 133 -3.24 16.42 4.64
C GLY A 133 -4.73 16.49 5.02
N GLU A 134 -5.00 17.19 6.11
CA GLU A 134 -6.29 17.15 6.82
C GLU A 134 -7.48 17.63 5.98
N SER A 135 -7.30 18.66 5.15
CA SER A 135 -8.36 19.18 4.29
C SER A 135 -8.86 18.13 3.29
N PHE A 136 -7.95 17.32 2.75
CA PHE A 136 -8.27 16.23 1.85
C PHE A 136 -8.98 15.10 2.59
N ARG A 137 -8.52 14.72 3.80
CA ARG A 137 -9.20 13.74 4.64
C ARG A 137 -10.66 14.12 4.92
N LEU A 138 -10.91 15.38 5.25
CA LEU A 138 -12.27 15.88 5.48
C LEU A 138 -13.13 15.86 4.20
N LYS A 139 -12.54 16.15 3.03
CA LYS A 139 -13.20 16.00 1.73
C LYS A 139 -13.62 14.56 1.47
N ILE A 140 -12.76 13.57 1.78
CA ILE A 140 -13.10 12.15 1.67
C ILE A 140 -14.28 11.80 2.58
N ILE A 141 -14.27 12.23 3.83
CA ILE A 141 -15.38 11.99 4.77
C ILE A 141 -16.68 12.60 4.24
N GLU A 142 -16.64 13.82 3.71
CA GLU A 142 -17.82 14.48 3.14
C GLU A 142 -18.39 13.72 1.93
N LEU A 143 -17.54 13.29 1.01
CA LEU A 143 -17.95 12.44 -0.11
C LEU A 143 -18.57 11.12 0.37
N LYS A 144 -18.00 10.49 1.41
CA LYS A 144 -18.58 9.29 2.01
C LYS A 144 -19.95 9.54 2.63
N LYS A 145 -20.14 10.68 3.31
CA LYS A 145 -21.45 11.09 3.86
C LYS A 145 -22.50 11.31 2.76
N GLN A 146 -22.08 11.67 1.55
CA GLN A 146 -22.94 11.78 0.37
C GLN A 146 -23.30 10.42 -0.25
N GLY A 147 -22.82 9.31 0.32
CA GLY A 147 -23.13 7.95 -0.11
C GLY A 147 -22.09 7.32 -1.04
N HIS A 148 -20.98 8.01 -1.31
CA HIS A 148 -19.87 7.42 -2.06
C HIS A 148 -19.14 6.37 -1.22
N LYS A 149 -18.84 5.20 -1.83
CA LYS A 149 -17.90 4.24 -1.23
C LYS A 149 -16.50 4.85 -1.16
N THR A 150 -15.61 4.24 -0.39
CA THR A 150 -14.27 4.77 -0.10
C THR A 150 -13.47 5.03 -1.38
N GLU A 151 -13.26 4.02 -2.23
CA GLU A 151 -12.44 4.17 -3.43
C GLU A 151 -13.04 5.18 -4.44
N PRO A 152 -14.37 5.17 -4.72
CA PRO A 152 -15.00 6.25 -5.48
C PRO A 152 -14.82 7.65 -4.88
N ALA A 153 -14.86 7.80 -3.56
CA ALA A 153 -14.61 9.08 -2.91
C ALA A 153 -13.18 9.58 -3.15
N PHE A 154 -12.18 8.69 -3.10
CA PHE A 154 -10.80 9.03 -3.50
C PHE A 154 -10.70 9.40 -4.97
N GLY A 155 -11.35 8.64 -5.85
CA GLY A 155 -11.38 8.93 -7.30
C GLY A 155 -11.92 10.33 -7.60
N ILE A 156 -13.05 10.70 -7.01
CA ILE A 156 -13.64 12.04 -7.14
C ILE A 156 -12.70 13.10 -6.54
N ALA A 157 -12.14 12.83 -5.35
CA ALA A 157 -11.32 13.82 -4.66
C ALA A 157 -10.02 14.14 -5.38
N LEU A 158 -9.46 13.16 -6.11
CA LEU A 158 -8.24 13.24 -6.91
C LEU A 158 -8.49 13.57 -8.40
N GLU A 159 -9.75 13.72 -8.81
CA GLU A 159 -10.14 13.98 -10.21
C GLU A 159 -9.65 12.89 -11.19
N LEU A 160 -9.67 11.64 -10.73
CA LEU A 160 -9.32 10.46 -11.54
C LEU A 160 -10.31 10.30 -12.70
N LYS A 161 -9.81 9.96 -13.88
CA LYS A 161 -10.61 9.94 -15.13
C LYS A 161 -11.16 8.56 -15.48
N GLY A 162 -10.61 7.50 -14.91
CA GLY A 162 -10.95 6.11 -15.10
C GLY A 162 -11.57 5.48 -13.86
N ASP A 163 -11.37 4.18 -13.71
CA ASP A 163 -11.90 3.41 -12.59
C ASP A 163 -11.06 3.69 -11.33
N PRO A 164 -11.66 4.27 -10.26
CA PRO A 164 -10.91 4.63 -9.06
C PRO A 164 -10.20 3.45 -8.41
N TYR A 165 -10.78 2.24 -8.45
CA TYR A 165 -10.12 1.06 -7.90
C TYR A 165 -8.85 0.73 -8.68
N LYS A 166 -8.92 0.75 -10.01
CA LYS A 166 -7.77 0.43 -10.86
C LYS A 166 -6.67 1.47 -10.73
N GLU A 167 -7.02 2.75 -10.76
CA GLU A 167 -6.04 3.83 -10.68
C GLU A 167 -5.36 3.88 -9.30
N LEU A 168 -6.10 3.66 -8.20
CA LEU A 168 -5.50 3.53 -6.87
C LEU A 168 -4.57 2.31 -6.79
N VAL A 169 -4.95 1.18 -7.37
CA VAL A 169 -4.10 -0.02 -7.45
C VAL A 169 -2.86 0.22 -8.31
N GLU A 170 -2.98 0.92 -9.44
CA GLU A 170 -1.82 1.30 -10.26
C GLU A 170 -0.86 2.18 -9.47
N LEU A 171 -1.37 3.19 -8.75
CA LEU A 171 -0.55 4.01 -7.85
C LEU A 171 0.19 3.18 -6.79
N PHE A 172 -0.43 2.11 -6.28
CA PHE A 172 0.21 1.18 -5.35
C PHE A 172 1.30 0.33 -5.98
N LEU A 173 0.99 -0.29 -7.13
CA LEU A 173 1.93 -1.16 -7.83
C LEU A 173 3.14 -0.35 -8.31
N MET A 174 2.92 0.89 -8.76
CA MET A 174 3.98 1.83 -9.07
C MET A 174 4.82 2.14 -7.82
N ASP A 175 4.21 2.27 -6.64
CA ASP A 175 4.95 2.50 -5.39
C ASP A 175 5.76 1.28 -4.95
N GLU A 176 5.21 0.06 -4.96
CA GLU A 176 5.97 -1.17 -4.64
C GLU A 176 7.12 -1.38 -5.62
N ARG A 177 6.88 -1.20 -6.93
CA ARG A 177 7.92 -1.32 -7.97
C ARG A 177 9.04 -0.29 -7.76
N ARG A 178 8.68 0.97 -7.52
CA ARG A 178 9.65 2.05 -7.23
C ARG A 178 10.41 1.79 -5.94
N GLN A 179 9.75 1.28 -4.90
CA GLN A 179 10.43 0.90 -3.66
C GLN A 179 11.46 -0.21 -3.90
N LEU A 180 11.14 -1.21 -4.72
CA LEU A 180 12.09 -2.26 -5.10
C LEU A 180 13.29 -1.70 -5.87
N ILE A 181 13.03 -0.88 -6.91
CA ILE A 181 14.08 -0.21 -7.68
C ILE A 181 15.00 0.59 -6.75
N LEU A 182 14.42 1.40 -5.86
CA LEU A 182 15.19 2.23 -4.94
C LEU A 182 16.00 1.39 -3.93
N ALA A 183 15.44 0.28 -3.44
CA ALA A 183 16.13 -0.62 -2.52
C ALA A 183 17.33 -1.33 -3.20
N GLU A 184 17.15 -1.81 -4.44
CA GLU A 184 18.21 -2.42 -5.24
C GLU A 184 19.30 -1.42 -5.61
N LEU A 185 18.92 -0.18 -5.93
CA LEU A 185 19.86 0.92 -6.17
C LEU A 185 20.69 1.22 -4.92
N LYS A 186 20.02 1.43 -3.76
CA LYS A 186 20.68 1.69 -2.47
C LYS A 186 21.68 0.60 -2.12
N LYS A 187 21.27 -0.66 -2.23
CA LYS A 187 22.12 -1.82 -1.97
C LYS A 187 23.38 -1.81 -2.84
N GLN A 188 23.23 -1.62 -4.16
CA GLN A 188 24.37 -1.61 -5.08
C GLN A 188 25.31 -0.42 -4.86
N CYS A 189 24.76 0.76 -4.56
CA CYS A 189 25.54 1.94 -4.18
C CYS A 189 26.37 1.69 -2.91
N GLU A 190 25.77 1.10 -1.88
CA GLU A 190 26.44 0.74 -0.64
C GLU A 190 27.51 -0.33 -0.84
N GLU A 191 27.25 -1.39 -1.60
CA GLU A 191 28.21 -2.46 -1.88
C GLU A 191 29.47 -1.94 -2.60
N LYS A 192 29.29 -0.99 -3.52
CA LYS A 192 30.40 -0.42 -4.32
C LYS A 192 30.99 0.86 -3.74
N GLN A 193 30.32 1.47 -2.75
CA GLN A 193 30.63 2.81 -2.22
C GLN A 193 30.65 3.89 -3.32
N ILE A 194 29.72 3.79 -4.29
CA ILE A 194 29.54 4.76 -5.38
C ILE A 194 28.08 5.21 -5.38
N TYR A 195 27.86 6.53 -5.31
CA TYR A 195 26.51 7.11 -5.16
C TYR A 195 26.07 7.94 -6.37
N GLU A 196 26.95 8.14 -7.35
CA GLU A 196 26.62 8.81 -8.61
C GLU A 196 26.52 7.80 -9.75
N PHE A 197 25.45 7.94 -10.53
CA PHE A 197 25.18 7.10 -11.68
C PHE A 197 24.50 7.91 -12.78
N ASP A 198 24.72 7.49 -14.02
CA ASP A 198 24.03 8.00 -15.19
C ASP A 198 22.87 7.06 -15.54
N TYR A 199 21.75 7.63 -15.99
CA TYR A 199 20.69 6.93 -16.70
C TYR A 199 20.63 7.46 -18.13
N TYR A 200 20.45 6.57 -19.10
CA TYR A 200 20.23 6.90 -20.49
C TYR A 200 19.56 5.74 -21.20
N TRP A 201 19.11 5.94 -22.43
CA TRP A 201 18.66 4.87 -23.30
C TRP A 201 19.33 4.99 -24.67
N GLU A 202 19.36 3.89 -25.41
CA GLU A 202 19.95 3.83 -26.76
C GLU A 202 18.93 3.30 -27.76
N ILE A 203 19.20 3.47 -29.06
CA ILE A 203 18.36 2.90 -30.13
C ILE A 203 19.11 1.75 -30.80
N TRP A 204 18.62 0.53 -30.61
CA TRP A 204 19.23 -0.67 -31.19
C TRP A 204 18.31 -1.24 -32.27
N GLY A 205 18.68 -1.10 -33.54
CA GLY A 205 17.94 -1.70 -34.65
C GLY A 205 16.46 -1.27 -34.74
N VAL A 206 15.55 -2.21 -35.04
CA VAL A 206 14.13 -1.95 -35.33
C VAL A 206 13.35 -1.62 -34.06
N MET A 207 13.46 -0.37 -33.60
CA MET A 207 12.71 0.19 -32.45
C MET A 207 12.90 -0.58 -31.12
N TRP A 208 14.10 -1.10 -30.87
CA TRP A 208 14.46 -1.57 -29.53
C TRP A 208 15.17 -0.45 -28.79
N TYR A 209 14.67 -0.12 -27.59
CA TYR A 209 15.12 1.02 -26.79
C TYR A 209 15.58 0.56 -25.40
N PRO A 210 16.72 -0.14 -25.29
CA PRO A 210 17.24 -0.52 -23.99
C PRO A 210 17.61 0.73 -23.19
N TRP A 211 17.26 0.71 -21.90
CA TRP A 211 17.73 1.69 -20.92
C TRP A 211 18.95 1.11 -20.19
N PHE A 212 19.80 2.02 -19.74
CA PHE A 212 21.01 1.71 -18.99
C PHE A 212 21.07 2.60 -17.76
N MET A 213 21.55 2.01 -16.67
CA MET A 213 21.96 2.74 -15.47
C MET A 213 23.38 2.32 -15.15
N GLU A 214 24.29 3.27 -15.06
CA GLU A 214 25.72 2.97 -14.87
C GLU A 214 26.33 3.88 -13.84
N PHE A 215 27.14 3.30 -12.95
CA PHE A 215 27.95 4.09 -12.04
C PHE A 215 28.91 4.99 -12.81
N TYR A 216 29.34 6.08 -12.18
CA TYR A 216 30.39 6.94 -12.73
C TYR A 216 31.68 6.19 -13.11
N SER A 217 31.94 5.04 -12.48
CA SER A 217 33.07 4.16 -12.80
C SER A 217 32.92 3.37 -14.11
N GLY A 218 31.76 3.42 -14.77
CA GLY A 218 31.41 2.64 -15.96
C GLY A 218 30.88 1.23 -15.66
N ALA A 219 30.61 0.90 -14.39
CA ALA A 219 29.99 -0.37 -14.04
C ALA A 219 28.46 -0.26 -14.13
N SER A 220 27.82 -1.15 -14.89
CA SER A 220 26.36 -1.17 -15.01
C SER A 220 25.69 -1.62 -13.70
N LEU A 221 24.54 -1.01 -13.41
CA LEU A 221 23.61 -1.39 -12.36
C LEU A 221 22.67 -2.48 -12.87
N SER A 222 22.30 -3.42 -11.99
CA SER A 222 21.39 -4.51 -12.31
C SER A 222 20.14 -4.43 -11.45
N PHE A 223 18.97 -4.67 -12.05
CA PHE A 223 17.68 -4.55 -11.38
C PHE A 223 16.80 -5.75 -11.70
N THR A 224 15.90 -6.09 -10.78
CA THR A 224 14.84 -7.07 -11.04
C THR A 224 13.75 -6.48 -11.95
N ALA A 225 13.55 -5.16 -11.89
CA ALA A 225 12.65 -4.44 -12.79
C ALA A 225 13.31 -4.25 -14.17
N ASN A 226 12.58 -4.59 -15.23
CA ASN A 226 13.08 -4.49 -16.61
C ASN A 226 12.62 -3.22 -17.34
N ASP A 227 11.84 -2.37 -16.67
CA ASP A 227 11.10 -1.24 -17.26
C ASP A 227 11.35 0.08 -16.50
N ILE A 228 12.55 0.26 -15.96
CA ILE A 228 12.93 1.52 -15.29
C ILE A 228 12.94 2.65 -16.33
N SER A 229 12.26 3.75 -16.02
CA SER A 229 12.18 4.91 -16.90
C SER A 229 12.59 6.21 -16.22
N SER A 230 12.73 7.27 -17.00
CA SER A 230 12.97 8.63 -16.49
C SER A 230 11.88 9.10 -15.52
N GLU A 231 10.64 8.63 -15.65
CA GLU A 231 9.55 8.99 -14.71
C GLU A 231 9.81 8.47 -13.30
N ASP A 232 10.42 7.29 -13.17
CA ASP A 232 10.79 6.73 -11.86
C ASP A 232 11.90 7.54 -11.19
N LEU A 233 12.92 7.90 -11.98
CA LEU A 233 14.04 8.70 -11.48
C LEU A 233 13.60 10.12 -11.11
N ASN A 234 12.72 10.72 -11.90
CA ASN A 234 12.11 12.01 -11.59
C ASN A 234 11.30 11.94 -10.28
N TYR A 235 10.48 10.90 -10.10
CA TYR A 235 9.78 10.67 -8.83
C TYR A 235 10.75 10.55 -7.65
N PHE A 236 11.89 9.89 -7.80
CA PHE A 236 12.90 9.82 -6.74
C PHE A 236 13.58 11.16 -6.46
N VAL A 237 13.74 12.04 -7.46
CA VAL A 237 14.21 13.41 -7.26
C VAL A 237 13.17 14.23 -6.49
N GLU A 238 11.90 14.16 -6.88
CA GLU A 238 10.79 14.88 -6.23
C GLU A 238 10.58 14.45 -4.78
N THR A 239 10.69 13.14 -4.51
CA THR A 239 10.61 12.57 -3.16
C THR A 239 11.90 12.76 -2.35
N GLY A 240 12.93 13.33 -2.95
CA GLY A 240 14.18 13.69 -2.29
C GLY A 240 15.13 12.53 -2.03
N GLU A 241 14.89 11.37 -2.63
CA GLU A 241 15.78 10.19 -2.54
C GLU A 241 16.98 10.33 -3.51
N LEU A 242 16.79 11.01 -4.64
CA LEU A 242 17.85 11.36 -5.59
C LEU A 242 18.09 12.88 -5.66
N GLU A 243 19.27 13.25 -6.10
CA GLU A 243 19.66 14.60 -6.52
C GLU A 243 19.98 14.57 -8.02
N LEU A 244 19.38 15.46 -8.80
CA LEU A 244 19.75 15.67 -10.21
C LEU A 244 21.08 16.43 -10.26
N ILE A 245 22.12 15.81 -10.82
CA ILE A 245 23.46 16.40 -10.89
C ILE A 245 23.71 17.08 -12.24
N LYS A 246 23.31 16.42 -13.33
CA LYS A 246 23.56 16.93 -14.68
C LYS A 246 22.55 16.35 -15.67
N VAL A 247 22.05 17.19 -16.57
CA VAL A 247 21.41 16.77 -17.82
C VAL A 247 22.43 17.01 -18.93
N TYR A 248 22.69 16.00 -19.77
CA TYR A 248 23.70 16.10 -20.83
C TYR A 248 23.11 16.69 -22.10
N GLU A 249 23.92 17.50 -22.78
CA GLU A 249 23.54 18.07 -24.08
C GLU A 249 23.77 17.07 -25.21
N ARG A 250 23.04 17.20 -26.33
CA ARG A 250 23.14 16.25 -27.46
C ARG A 250 24.56 16.07 -28.00
N HIS A 251 25.39 17.11 -27.95
CA HIS A 251 26.78 17.04 -28.41
C HIS A 251 27.71 16.28 -27.45
N GLU A 252 27.26 15.96 -26.24
CA GLU A 252 27.98 15.15 -25.26
C GLU A 252 27.62 13.66 -25.34
N MET A 253 26.67 13.31 -26.21
CA MET A 253 26.14 11.96 -26.39
C MET A 253 26.46 11.46 -27.80
N ILE A 254 26.93 10.23 -27.91
CA ILE A 254 27.25 9.61 -29.20
C ILE A 254 25.98 8.91 -29.69
N ASP A 255 25.67 7.77 -29.06
CA ASP A 255 24.53 6.91 -29.39
C ASP A 255 23.45 6.97 -28.29
N GLU A 256 23.75 7.59 -27.16
CA GLU A 256 22.84 7.73 -26.03
C GLU A 256 21.78 8.82 -26.24
N PHE A 257 20.66 8.67 -25.54
CA PHE A 257 19.56 9.62 -25.48
C PHE A 257 19.16 9.88 -24.03
N ASP A 258 18.71 11.11 -23.77
CA ASP A 258 18.27 11.60 -22.47
C ASP A 258 19.21 11.21 -21.33
N ARG A 259 20.53 11.33 -21.57
CA ARG A 259 21.51 11.01 -20.55
C ARG A 259 21.41 12.02 -19.42
N VAL A 260 21.25 11.49 -18.22
CA VAL A 260 21.10 12.29 -17.00
C VAL A 260 21.90 11.65 -15.88
N ARG A 261 22.66 12.47 -15.15
CA ARG A 261 23.36 12.07 -13.94
C ARG A 261 22.54 12.36 -12.70
N PHE A 262 22.43 11.34 -11.85
CA PHE A 262 21.83 11.44 -10.53
C PHE A 262 22.84 11.09 -9.45
N ARG A 263 22.58 11.58 -8.24
CA ARG A 263 23.25 11.14 -7.01
C ARG A 263 22.21 10.61 -6.04
N LEU A 264 22.45 9.42 -5.50
CA LEU A 264 21.68 8.87 -4.40
C LEU A 264 21.98 9.66 -3.12
N LYS A 265 20.95 10.22 -2.48
CA LYS A 265 21.13 10.90 -1.20
C LYS A 265 21.28 9.87 -0.09
N THR A 266 22.46 9.82 0.53
CA THR A 266 22.65 9.11 1.78
C THR A 266 22.07 9.95 2.91
N ARG A 267 21.15 9.38 3.70
CA ARG A 267 20.78 10.01 4.98
C ARG A 267 22.01 9.89 5.88
N ILE A 268 22.63 11.04 6.18
CA ILE A 268 23.68 11.16 7.23
C ILE A 268 23.06 10.81 8.58
#